data_AF-A0A4C1XEU2-F1
#
_entry.id   AF-A0A4C1XEU2-F1
#
_cell.length_a   1.000
_cell.length_b   1.000
_cell.length_c   1.000
_cell.angle_alpha   90.00
_cell.angle_beta   90.00
_cell.angle_gamma   90.00
#
_symmetry.space_group_name_H-M   'P 1'
#
loop_
_entity.id
_entity.type
_entity.pdbx_description
1 polymer ?
#
loop_
_entity_poly.entity_id
_entity_poly.type
_entity_poly.pdbx_seq_one_letter_code
_entity_poly.pdbx_strand_id
1 'polypeptide(L)'
;MLEAKHFTVYTDHKPLCYAFHERKNNCSPRQFRHLDLISQFTTDIRHISGKNNIVADTLSRVEELQKPVDYEVLAQSQASDQELSQLLPVPRPFVTKPLRKQTTPFQRLALFKPS
;
A
#
# COMPACT_ATOMS: atom_id res chain seq x y z
N MET A 1 10.48 12.48 14.17
CA MET A 1 10.48 11.78 15.47
C MET A 1 9.36 12.37 16.31
N LEU A 2 8.37 11.55 16.72
CA LEU A 2 7.23 11.97 17.56
C LEU A 2 7.54 11.87 19.06
N GLU A 3 8.72 11.37 19.41
CA GLU A 3 9.18 11.22 20.79
C GLU A 3 9.16 12.57 21.52
N ALA A 4 8.67 12.55 22.77
CA ALA A 4 8.55 13.71 23.67
C ALA A 4 7.64 14.87 23.21
N LYS A 5 6.77 14.67 22.20
CA LYS A 5 5.76 15.67 21.82
C LYS A 5 4.37 15.23 22.23
N HIS A 6 3.60 16.15 22.82
CA HIS A 6 2.18 15.94 23.04
C HIS A 6 1.44 16.05 21.70
N PHE A 7 0.79 14.98 21.26
CA PHE A 7 -0.06 14.97 20.08
C PHE A 7 -1.32 14.15 20.32
N THR A 8 -2.36 14.51 19.57
CA THR A 8 -3.66 13.86 19.61
C THR A 8 -3.81 12.96 18.39
N VAL A 9 -4.29 11.73 18.59
CA VAL A 9 -4.63 10.81 17.50
C VAL A 9 -6.12 10.95 17.18
N TYR A 10 -6.43 11.24 15.93
CA TYR A 10 -7.81 11.22 15.44
C TYR A 10 -8.10 9.89 14.75
N THR A 11 -9.24 9.28 15.09
CA THR A 11 -9.69 8.00 14.53
C THR A 11 -11.20 8.00 14.36
N ASP A 12 -11.71 7.25 13.39
CA ASP A 12 -13.14 6.94 13.25
C ASP A 12 -13.57 5.72 14.08
N HIS A 13 -12.64 5.09 14.81
CA HIS A 13 -12.90 3.93 15.63
C HIS A 13 -13.31 4.30 17.06
N LYS A 14 -14.62 4.48 17.29
CA LYS A 14 -15.18 4.86 18.61
C LYS A 14 -14.71 4.02 19.80
N PRO A 15 -14.64 2.67 19.73
CA PRO A 15 -14.20 1.88 20.87
C PRO A 15 -12.76 2.22 21.32
N LEU A 16 -11.89 2.65 20.39
CA LEU A 16 -10.50 2.95 20.71
C LEU A 16 -10.35 4.22 21.56
N CYS A 17 -11.28 5.17 21.42
CA CYS A 17 -11.27 6.40 22.22
C CYS A 17 -11.47 6.12 23.72
N TYR A 18 -12.24 5.09 24.04
CA TYR A 18 -12.54 4.70 25.42
C TYR A 18 -11.64 3.58 25.94
N ALA A 19 -10.79 2.99 25.09
CA ALA A 19 -9.98 1.83 25.43
C ALA A 19 -9.01 2.07 26.61
N PHE A 20 -8.54 3.30 26.80
CA PHE A 20 -7.70 3.67 27.95
C PHE A 20 -8.48 4.00 29.23
N HIS A 21 -9.79 4.22 29.12
CA HIS A 21 -10.66 4.58 30.23
C HIS A 21 -11.50 3.38 30.73
N GLU A 22 -11.71 2.37 29.89
CA GLU A 22 -12.41 1.14 30.24
C GLU A 22 -11.57 0.20 31.13
N ARG A 23 -12.26 -0.63 31.93
CA ARG A 23 -11.60 -1.63 32.77
C ARG A 23 -10.95 -2.71 31.90
N LYS A 24 -9.71 -3.12 32.25
CA LYS A 24 -8.87 -4.13 31.56
C LYS A 24 -9.56 -5.48 31.27
N ASN A 25 -10.70 -5.77 31.89
CA ASN A 25 -11.40 -7.04 31.80
C ASN A 25 -12.02 -7.33 30.41
N ASN A 26 -12.13 -6.31 29.55
CA ASN A 26 -12.76 -6.46 28.22
C ASN A 26 -11.74 -6.61 27.07
N CYS A 27 -10.43 -6.63 27.35
CA CYS A 27 -9.38 -6.69 26.33
C CYS A 27 -8.71 -8.06 26.26
N SER A 28 -8.57 -8.60 25.05
CA SER A 28 -7.72 -9.76 24.80
C SER A 28 -6.23 -9.44 25.08
N PRO A 29 -5.38 -10.44 25.39
CA PRO A 29 -3.94 -10.22 25.60
C PRO A 29 -3.22 -9.56 24.41
N ARG A 30 -3.75 -9.72 23.19
CA ARG A 30 -3.23 -9.07 21.98
C ARG A 30 -3.61 -7.59 21.94
N GLN A 31 -4.87 -7.28 22.19
CA GLN A 31 -5.34 -5.88 22.27
C GLN A 31 -4.60 -5.12 23.37
N PHE A 32 -4.40 -5.75 24.53
CA PHE A 32 -3.65 -5.13 25.62
C PHE A 32 -2.22 -4.75 25.22
N ARG A 33 -1.49 -5.67 24.56
CA ARG A 33 -0.13 -5.38 24.05
C ARG A 33 -0.10 -4.22 23.05
N HIS A 34 -1.11 -4.11 22.18
CA HIS A 34 -1.19 -2.98 21.25
C HIS A 34 -1.50 -1.67 21.97
N LEU A 35 -2.42 -1.67 22.93
CA LEU A 35 -2.72 -0.48 23.74
C LEU A 35 -1.52 -0.02 24.57
N ASP A 36 -0.76 -0.97 25.12
CA ASP A 36 0.47 -0.69 25.89
C ASP A 36 1.60 -0.14 25.01
N LEU A 37 1.63 -0.49 23.73
CA LEU A 37 2.53 0.14 22.77
C LEU A 37 2.08 1.56 22.44
N ILE A 38 0.78 1.77 22.21
CA ILE A 38 0.22 3.09 21.85
C ILE A 38 0.40 4.08 23.00
N SER A 39 0.22 3.63 24.25
CA SER A 39 0.34 4.48 25.45
C SER A 39 1.73 5.05 25.67
N GLN A 40 2.78 4.42 25.13
CA GLN A 40 4.16 4.94 25.17
C GLN A 40 4.30 6.24 24.37
N PHE A 41 3.41 6.48 23.40
CA PHE A 41 3.42 7.68 22.58
C PHE A 41 2.36 8.69 23.03
N THR A 42 1.11 8.25 23.17
CA THR A 42 0.00 9.13 23.59
C THR A 42 -1.21 8.34 24.06
N THR A 43 -2.00 8.95 24.94
CA THR A 43 -3.32 8.47 25.36
C THR A 43 -4.45 9.40 24.92
N ASP A 44 -4.16 10.55 24.31
CA ASP A 44 -5.17 11.49 23.78
C ASP A 44 -5.64 11.01 22.41
N ILE A 45 -6.70 10.20 22.42
CA ILE A 45 -7.34 9.66 21.21
C ILE A 45 -8.75 10.24 21.10
N ARG A 46 -9.07 10.85 19.96
CA ARG A 46 -10.36 11.51 19.71
C ARG A 46 -11.05 10.95 18.49
N HIS A 47 -12.36 10.81 18.61
CA HIS A 47 -13.18 10.33 17.50
C HIS A 47 -13.46 11.44 16.49
N ILE A 48 -13.27 11.15 15.20
CA ILE A 48 -13.79 11.93 14.08
C ILE A 48 -14.73 11.07 13.24
N SER A 49 -15.73 11.68 12.60
CA SER A 49 -16.57 10.92 11.66
C SER A 49 -15.72 10.37 10.51
N GLY A 50 -16.00 9.15 10.03
CA GLY A 50 -15.32 8.59 8.86
C GLY A 50 -15.41 9.49 7.62
N LYS A 51 -16.50 10.26 7.48
CA LYS A 51 -16.65 11.29 6.42
C LYS A 51 -15.58 12.38 6.47
N ASN A 52 -14.99 12.62 7.64
CA ASN A 52 -13.92 13.59 7.87
C ASN A 52 -12.54 12.91 7.94
N ASN A 53 -12.48 11.56 7.92
CA ASN A 53 -11.24 10.78 7.98
C ASN A 53 -10.73 10.37 6.57
N ILE A 54 -11.02 11.21 5.57
CA ILE A 54 -10.80 10.89 4.14
C ILE A 54 -9.34 10.54 3.86
N VAL A 55 -8.40 11.28 4.45
CA VAL A 55 -6.96 11.05 4.19
C VAL A 55 -6.51 9.69 4.73
N ALA A 56 -6.92 9.31 5.95
CA ALA A 56 -6.55 8.00 6.48
C ALA A 56 -7.27 6.85 5.76
N ASP A 57 -8.55 7.03 5.42
CA ASP A 57 -9.33 6.02 4.68
C ASP A 57 -8.81 5.82 3.25
N THR A 58 -8.38 6.89 2.57
CA THR A 58 -7.77 6.77 1.22
C THR A 58 -6.43 6.06 1.28
N LEU A 59 -5.59 6.37 2.28
CA LEU A 59 -4.29 5.72 2.45
C LEU A 59 -4.40 4.26 2.90
N SER A 60 -5.37 3.92 3.75
CA SER A 60 -5.57 2.53 4.21
C SER A 60 -6.04 1.59 3.10
N ARG A 61 -6.67 2.13 2.04
CA ARG A 61 -7.15 1.37 0.88
C ARG A 61 -6.12 1.18 -0.24
N VAL A 62 -4.92 1.76 -0.14
CA VAL A 62 -3.91 1.68 -1.21
C VAL A 62 -3.46 0.25 -1.48
N GLU A 63 -3.42 -0.60 -0.46
CA GLU A 63 -3.08 -2.02 -0.63
C GLU A 63 -4.16 -2.79 -1.42
N GLU A 64 -5.44 -2.41 -1.31
CA GLU A 64 -6.53 -2.98 -2.12
C GLU A 64 -6.43 -2.58 -3.60
N LEU A 65 -5.73 -1.48 -3.91
CA LEU A 65 -5.49 -1.01 -5.28
C LEU A 65 -4.34 -1.73 -5.97
N GLN A 66 -3.57 -2.58 -5.27
CA GLN A 66 -2.59 -3.47 -5.88
C GLN A 66 -3.31 -4.62 -6.62
N LYS A 67 -4.09 -4.27 -7.65
CA LYS A 67 -4.52 -5.24 -8.63
C LYS A 67 -3.25 -5.81 -9.28
N PRO A 68 -3.08 -7.14 -9.34
CA PRO A 68 -1.95 -7.72 -10.04
C PRO A 68 -2.02 -7.23 -11.50
N VAL A 69 -1.01 -6.45 -11.90
CA VAL A 69 -0.86 -6.01 -13.28
C VAL A 69 -0.40 -7.22 -14.08
N ASP A 70 -1.18 -7.62 -15.08
CA ASP A 70 -0.74 -8.62 -16.03
C ASP A 70 0.31 -8.00 -16.96
N TYR A 71 1.58 -8.28 -16.65
CA TYR A 71 2.72 -7.76 -17.39
C TYR A 71 2.77 -8.26 -18.84
N GLU A 72 2.17 -9.41 -19.15
CA GLU A 72 2.14 -9.91 -20.52
C GLU A 72 1.19 -9.09 -21.38
N VAL A 73 -0.02 -8.82 -20.86
CA VAL A 73 -1.00 -7.96 -21.52
C VAL A 73 -0.44 -6.55 -21.65
N LEU A 74 0.16 -6.01 -20.58
CA LEU A 74 0.75 -4.67 -20.60
C LEU A 74 1.86 -4.54 -21.66
N ALA A 75 2.73 -5.55 -21.78
CA ALA A 75 3.81 -5.56 -22.79
C ALA A 75 3.26 -5.68 -24.22
N GLN A 76 2.18 -6.43 -24.43
CA GLN A 76 1.50 -6.50 -25.74
C GLN A 76 0.88 -5.15 -26.11
N SER A 77 0.19 -4.50 -25.18
CA SER A 77 -0.39 -3.18 -25.40
C SER A 77 0.68 -2.14 -25.75
N GLN A 78 1.83 -2.14 -25.05
CA GLN A 78 2.98 -1.27 -25.38
C GLN A 78 3.53 -1.51 -26.78
N ALA A 79 3.58 -2.76 -27.26
CA ALA A 79 4.11 -3.08 -28.58
C ALA A 79 3.19 -2.58 -29.72
N SER A 80 1.88 -2.54 -29.48
CA SER A 80 0.89 -2.03 -30.45
C SER A 80 0.66 -0.51 -30.37
N ASP A 81 1.26 0.18 -29.41
CA ASP A 81 1.02 1.60 -29.14
C ASP A 81 1.77 2.51 -30.13
N GLN A 82 1.00 3.17 -30.99
CA GLN A 82 1.54 4.10 -32.00
C GLN A 82 2.11 5.37 -31.38
N GLU A 83 1.56 5.88 -30.28
CA GLU A 83 2.06 7.09 -29.62
C GLU A 83 3.43 6.82 -28.97
N LEU A 84 3.54 5.67 -28.30
CA LEU A 84 4.80 5.23 -27.69
C LEU A 84 5.91 5.08 -28.75
N SER A 85 5.57 4.55 -29.93
CA SER A 85 6.51 4.42 -31.06
C SER A 85 7.08 5.77 -31.55
N GLN A 86 6.28 6.84 -31.48
CA GLN A 86 6.68 8.19 -31.89
C GLN A 86 7.54 8.89 -30.83
N LEU A 87 7.42 8.49 -29.56
CA LEU A 87 8.15 9.08 -28.43
C LEU A 87 9.53 8.45 -28.20
N LEU A 88 9.70 7.14 -28.47
CA LEU A 88 10.97 6.41 -28.32
C LEU A 88 12.17 6.97 -29.10
N PRO A 89 12.04 7.51 -30.34
CA PRO A 89 13.19 8.06 -31.06
C PRO A 89 13.71 9.39 -30.49
N VAL A 90 12.99 10.01 -29.55
CA VAL A 90 13.38 11.30 -28.95
C VAL A 90 14.22 11.05 -27.69
N PRO A 91 15.49 11.49 -27.62
CA PRO A 91 16.28 11.37 -26.41
C PRO A 91 15.70 12.31 -25.35
N ARG A 92 14.94 11.74 -24.41
CA ARG A 92 14.44 12.44 -23.23
C ARG A 92 15.06 11.82 -21.97
N PRO A 93 15.33 12.61 -20.91
CA PRO A 93 15.93 12.09 -19.68
C PRO A 93 15.07 11.03 -18.97
N PHE A 94 13.79 10.92 -19.33
CA PHE A 94 12.84 9.92 -18.84
C PHE A 94 12.28 9.10 -20.00
N VAL A 95 13.07 8.21 -20.61
CA VAL A 95 12.52 7.17 -21.50
C VAL A 95 12.37 5.88 -20.71
N THR A 96 11.13 5.46 -20.48
CA THR A 96 10.82 4.10 -20.04
C THR A 96 11.10 3.15 -21.19
N LYS A 97 12.13 2.31 -21.06
CA LYS A 97 12.34 1.19 -21.99
C LYS A 97 11.08 0.31 -21.99
N PRO A 98 10.65 -0.23 -23.13
CA PRO A 98 9.53 -1.17 -23.16
C PRO A 98 9.81 -2.34 -22.23
N LEU A 99 8.80 -2.80 -21.51
CA LEU A 99 8.97 -3.87 -20.54
C LEU A 99 9.40 -5.14 -21.28
N ARG A 100 10.59 -5.65 -20.94
CA ARG A 100 11.04 -6.95 -21.44
C ARG A 100 10.09 -8.00 -20.87
N LYS A 101 9.52 -8.86 -21.74
CA LYS A 101 8.81 -10.06 -21.29
C LYS A 101 9.73 -10.79 -20.30
N GLN A 102 9.31 -10.84 -19.04
CA GLN A 102 10.00 -11.62 -18.02
C GLN A 102 9.81 -13.08 -18.41
N THR A 103 10.74 -13.64 -19.20
CA THR A 103 10.77 -15.07 -19.43
C THR A 103 11.07 -15.73 -18.10
N THR A 104 10.05 -16.30 -17.48
CA THR A 104 10.22 -17.12 -16.28
C THR A 104 11.18 -18.27 -16.62
N PRO A 105 12.01 -18.75 -15.67
CA PRO A 105 12.99 -19.80 -15.93
C PRO A 105 12.40 -21.05 -16.59
N PHE A 106 11.12 -21.32 -16.36
CA PHE A 106 10.38 -22.45 -16.94
C PHE A 106 10.14 -22.35 -18.45
N GLN A 107 9.95 -21.16 -19.03
CA GLN A 107 9.76 -21.02 -20.48
C GLN A 107 11.05 -21.20 -21.28
N ARG A 108 12.23 -21.09 -20.63
CA ARG A 108 13.53 -21.22 -21.31
C ARG A 108 13.84 -22.66 -21.75
N LEU A 109 13.25 -23.67 -21.10
CA LEU A 109 13.45 -25.08 -21.47
C LEU A 109 12.65 -25.51 -22.71
N ALA A 110 11.59 -24.80 -23.10
CA ALA A 110 10.73 -25.21 -24.21
C ALA A 110 11.29 -24.88 -25.60
N LEU A 111 12.37 -24.10 -25.69
CA LEU A 111 13.02 -23.72 -26.96
C LEU A 111 14.20 -24.62 -27.36
N PHE A 112 14.55 -25.61 -26.54
CA PHE A 112 15.60 -26.59 -26.87
C PHE A 112 14.97 -27.88 -27.39
N LYS A 113 14.46 -27.86 -28.63
CA LYS A 113 14.24 -29.12 -29.37
C LYS A 113 15.53 -29.49 -30.10
N PRO A 114 16.15 -30.64 -29.84
CA PRO A 114 17.25 -31.13 -30.66
C PRO A 114 16.71 -31.69 -31.99
N SER A 115 17.53 -31.53 -33.01
CA SER A 115 17.44 -32.08 -34.37
C SER A 115 17.37 -33.60 -34.42
#